data_AF-A0A0S8EFE5-F1
#
_entry.id   AF-A0A0S8EFE5-F1
#
_cell.length_a   1.000
_cell.length_b   1.000
_cell.length_c   1.000
_cell.angle_alpha   90.00
_cell.angle_beta   90.00
_cell.angle_gamma   90.00
#
_symmetry.space_group_name_H-M   'P 1'
#
loop_
_entity.id
_entity.type
_entity.pdbx_description
1 polymer ?
#
loop_
_entity_poly.entity_id
_entity_poly.type
_entity_poly.pdbx_seq_one_letter_code
_entity_poly.pdbx_strand_id
1 'polypeptide(L)' 'MAYQTILYEKAGRIARIVLNRPERLNAISLDLPDELERAVAEANADGDVRAIILKGAG' A
#
# COMPACT_ATOMS: atom_id res chain seq x y z
N MET A 1 -5.10 -3.74 -10.45
CA MET A 1 -6.41 -3.62 -9.76
C MET A 1 -6.43 -2.27 -9.06
N ALA A 2 -7.58 -1.60 -8.99
CA ALA A 2 -7.66 -0.29 -8.34
C ALA A 2 -8.00 -0.48 -6.85
N TYR A 3 -7.04 -0.18 -5.98
CA TYR A 3 -7.23 -0.11 -4.53
C TYR A 3 -8.13 1.09 -4.17
N GLN A 4 -8.97 0.95 -3.14
CA GLN A 4 -9.91 2.00 -2.71
C GLN A 4 -9.35 2.84 -1.55
N THR A 5 -8.60 2.21 -0.64
CA THR A 5 -8.13 2.83 0.61
C THR A 5 -6.62 3.07 0.62
N ILE A 6 -5.89 2.49 -0.32
CA ILE A 6 -4.44 2.64 -0.46
C ILE A 6 -4.06 3.02 -1.89
N LEU A 7 -2.88 3.62 -2.05
CA LEU A 7 -2.22 3.80 -3.33
C LEU A 7 -0.98 2.91 -3.36
N TYR A 8 -0.80 2.20 -4.47
CA TYR A 8 0.37 1.37 -4.70
C TYR A 8 1.18 1.96 -5.86
N GLU A 9 2.48 2.16 -5.64
CA GLU A 9 3.41 2.65 -6.65
C GLU A 9 4.73 1.87 -6.55
N LYS A 10 5.24 1.36 -7.67
CA LYS A 10 6.59 0.80 -7.74
C LYS A 10 7.54 1.86 -8.30
N ALA A 11 8.50 2.29 -7.49
CA ALA A 11 9.57 3.20 -7.87
C ALA A 11 10.91 2.46 -7.88
N GLY A 12 11.29 1.93 -9.05
CA GLY A 12 12.49 1.11 -9.21
C GLY A 12 12.39 -0.20 -8.40
N ARG A 13 13.22 -0.33 -7.35
CA ARG A 13 13.27 -1.51 -6.47
C ARG A 13 12.47 -1.35 -5.18
N ILE A 14 11.68 -0.28 -5.08
CA ILE A 14 10.92 0.05 -3.88
C ILE A 14 9.43 0.02 -4.23
N ALA A 15 8.67 -0.79 -3.50
CA ALA A 15 7.21 -0.71 -3.49
C ALA A 15 6.77 0.33 -2.44
N ARG A 16 5.99 1.31 -2.86
CA ARG A 16 5.41 2.35 -2.01
C ARG A 16 3.93 2.08 -1.85
N ILE A 17 3.50 1.93 -0.62
CA ILE A 17 2.11 1.79 -0.22
C ILE A 17 1.73 3.03 0.58
N VAL A 18 0.79 3.82 0.07
CA VAL A 18 0.31 5.04 0.73
C VAL A 18 -1.12 4.82 1.20
N LEU A 19 -1.38 4.90 2.50
CA LEU A 19 -2.73 4.92 3.04
C LEU A 19 -3.39 6.23 2.60
N ASN A 20 -4.46 6.17 1.81
CA ASN A 20 -5.08 7.34 1.20
C ASN A 20 -6.46 7.58 1.80
N ARG A 21 -6.52 7.72 3.13
CA ARG A 21 -7.74 8.05 3.87
C ARG A 21 -7.53 9.26 4.79
N PRO A 22 -7.09 10.41 4.26
CA PRO A 22 -6.80 11.60 5.07
C PRO A 22 -8.04 12.08 5.85
N GLU A 23 -9.25 11.91 5.30
CA GLU A 23 -10.52 12.29 5.91
C GLU A 23 -10.89 11.46 7.16
N ARG A 24 -10.20 10.33 7.38
CA ARG A 24 -10.34 9.48 8.56
C ARG A 24 -9.04 9.38 9.38
N LEU A 25 -8.08 10.29 9.18
CA LEU A 25 -6.75 10.23 9.80
C LEU A 25 -6.04 8.87 9.58
N ASN A 26 -6.24 8.24 8.42
CA ASN A 26 -5.75 6.90 8.10
C ASN A 26 -6.21 5.81 9.09
N ALA A 27 -7.37 5.99 9.73
CA ALA A 27 -7.95 4.96 10.59
C ALA A 27 -8.10 3.63 9.84
N ILE A 28 -7.68 2.54 10.49
CA ILE A 28 -7.77 1.18 9.97
C ILE A 28 -9.26 0.78 9.97
N SER A 29 -9.90 0.74 8.79
CA SER A 29 -11.20 0.08 8.61
C SER A 29 -10.99 -1.40 8.30
N LEU A 30 -12.06 -2.18 8.29
CA LEU A 30 -12.02 -3.61 7.97
C LEU A 30 -11.43 -3.90 6.57
N ASP A 31 -11.63 -3.01 5.61
CA ASP A 31 -11.16 -3.22 4.22
C ASP A 31 -9.66 -2.90 4.01
N LEU A 32 -9.06 -2.11 4.91
CA LEU A 32 -7.67 -1.65 4.76
C LEU A 32 -6.64 -2.78 4.97
N PRO A 33 -6.78 -3.67 5.98
CA PRO A 33 -5.92 -4.84 6.12
C PRO A 33 -5.92 -5.73 4.88
N ASP A 34 -7.09 -6.00 4.29
CA ASP A 34 -7.22 -6.86 3.11
C ASP A 34 -6.53 -6.25 1.88
N GLU A 35 -6.69 -4.94 1.65
CA GLU A 35 -6.00 -4.24 0.56
C GLU A 35 -4.48 -4.17 0.80
N LEU A 36 -4.06 -3.93 2.05
CA LEU A 36 -2.65 -3.87 2.42
C LEU A 36 -1.97 -5.24 2.26
N GLU A 37 -2.62 -6.33 2.68
CA GLU A 37 -2.13 -7.70 2.50
C GLU A 37 -1.92 -7.99 1.02
N ARG A 38 -2.89 -7.64 0.17
CA ARG A 38 -2.77 -7.81 -1.29
C ARG A 38 -1.63 -7.00 -1.89
N ALA A 39 -1.47 -5.74 -1.50
CA ALA A 39 -0.39 -4.88 -1.99
C ALA A 39 1.00 -5.39 -1.54
N VAL A 40 1.10 -5.91 -0.32
CA VAL A 40 2.33 -6.55 0.19
C VAL A 40 2.60 -7.85 -0.55
N ALA A 41 1.59 -8.68 -0.81
CA ALA A 41 1.75 -9.90 -1.59
C ALA A 41 2.20 -9.62 -3.03
N GLU A 42 1.64 -8.58 -3.66
CA GLU A 42 2.05 -8.10 -4.99
C GLU A 42 3.53 -7.67 -4.98
N ALA A 43 3.94 -6.88 -3.98
CA ALA A 43 5.32 -6.45 -3.83
C ALA A 43 6.29 -7.61 -3.55
N ASN A 44 5.87 -8.61 -2.77
CA ASN A 44 6.69 -9.79 -2.45
C ASN A 44 6.84 -10.74 -3.64
N ALA A 45 5.84 -10.81 -4.52
CA ALA A 45 5.91 -11.60 -5.75
C ALA A 45 6.81 -10.95 -6.81
N ASP A 46 7.09 -9.65 -6.67
CA ASP A 46 7.94 -8.91 -7.59
C ASP A 46 9.43 -9.04 -7.20
N GLY A 47 10.15 -9.87 -7.95
CA GLY A 47 11.57 -10.16 -7.72
C GLY A 47 12.52 -8.97 -7.86
N ASP A 48 12.06 -7.82 -8.37
CA ASP A 48 12.85 -6.58 -8.41
C ASP A 48 12.68 -5.73 -7.15
N VAL A 49 11.59 -5.93 -6.41
CA VAL A 49 11.34 -5.22 -5.16
C VAL A 49 12.32 -5.73 -4.10
N ARG A 50 12.91 -4.77 -3.38
CA ARG A 50 13.88 -5.02 -2.30
C ARG A 50 13.46 -4.39 -0.98
N ALA A 51 12.52 -3.45 -1.02
CA ALA A 51 11.98 -2.80 0.15
C ALA A 51 10.53 -2.37 -0.10
N ILE A 52 9.72 -2.40 0.96
CA ILE A 52 8.35 -1.90 0.97
C ILE A 52 8.32 -0.71 1.92
N ILE A 53 7.83 0.44 1.44
CA ILE A 53 7.63 1.64 2.25
C ILE A 53 6.13 1.83 2.43
N LEU A 54 5.68 1.79 3.68
CA LEU A 54 4.33 2.14 4.08
C LEU A 54 4.30 3.58 4.61
N LYS A 55 3.42 4.41 4.07
CA LYS A 55 3.25 5.82 4.47
C LYS A 55 1.76 6.15 4.61
N GLY A 56 1.40 7.01 5.57
CA GLY A 56 0.08 7.65 5.59
C GLY A 56 0.04 8.91 4.72
N ALA A 57 -1.06 9.15 3.99
CA ALA A 57 -1.32 10.45 3.38
C ALA A 57 -1.66 11.44 4.50
N GLY A 58 -0.93 12.55 4.57
CA GLY A 58 -1.02 13.55 5.65
C GLY A 58 0.25 13.66 6.47
#